data_AF-A0AAP0S7B0-F1
#
_entry.id   AF-A0AAP0S7B0-F1
#
_cell.length_a   1.000
_cell.length_b   1.000
_cell.length_c   1.000
_cell.angle_alpha   90.00
_cell.angle_beta   90.00
_cell.angle_gamma   90.00
#
_symmetry.space_group_name_H-M   'P 1'
#
loop_
_entity.id
_entity.type
_entity.pdbx_description
1 polymer ?
#
loop_
_entity_poly.entity_id
_entity_poly.type
_entity_poly.pdbx_seq_one_letter_code
_entity_poly.pdbx_strand_id
1 'polypeptide(L)'
;MKVSRHTPLTWHENCKAVADEYVECEIMILLIDLILHKPKAYRHLLYNMPNRDSVSFKGLLWKSTFGFLLLDAYMILVLKRSGEEWSLYTNFSSLLWRCGKILMDVFIGNFMFLCTILLAKRILLDTSGRVSRYKDLVLAILFSSYFKIFLIPMMVWEFPFSVIFIIDVFVLSSNTVALKVTTETAMNRCIGVCFSAYVVKFFADQVFDVHLPRF
;
A
#
# COMPACT_ATOMS: atom_id res chain seq x y z
N MET A 1 8.35 -9.48 46.35
CA MET A 1 8.53 -10.95 46.30
C MET A 1 8.59 -11.36 44.83
N LYS A 2 9.56 -12.21 44.44
CA LYS A 2 9.88 -12.66 43.05
C LYS A 2 10.33 -11.61 42.02
N VAL A 3 11.59 -11.75 41.60
CA VAL A 3 12.26 -11.13 40.46
C VAL A 3 12.37 -12.15 39.32
N SER A 4 12.07 -11.77 38.07
CA SER A 4 12.59 -12.36 36.81
C SER A 4 11.86 -11.79 35.58
N ARG A 5 12.33 -11.76 34.32
CA ARG A 5 13.63 -11.86 33.56
C ARG A 5 13.23 -11.68 32.07
N HIS A 6 13.97 -11.12 31.11
CA HIS A 6 15.22 -10.34 31.01
C HIS A 6 15.15 -9.47 29.74
N THR A 7 15.64 -8.22 29.75
CA THR A 7 16.23 -7.54 28.57
C THR A 7 17.18 -6.43 29.04
N PRO A 8 18.44 -6.37 28.58
CA PRO A 8 19.37 -5.33 28.98
C PRO A 8 19.08 -4.03 28.23
N LEU A 9 18.52 -3.04 28.92
CA LEU A 9 18.46 -1.67 28.39
C LEU A 9 19.89 -1.14 28.26
N THR A 10 20.33 -0.84 27.05
CA THR A 10 21.62 -0.23 26.75
C THR A 10 21.58 1.26 27.08
N TRP A 11 21.91 1.60 28.32
CA TRP A 11 22.01 2.99 28.79
C TRP A 11 23.23 3.66 28.15
N HIS A 12 23.01 4.76 27.43
CA HIS A 12 24.08 5.61 26.90
C HIS A 12 24.03 6.98 27.61
N GLU A 13 24.94 7.19 28.56
CA GLU A 13 24.78 8.18 29.65
C GLU A 13 24.72 9.67 29.23
N ASN A 14 25.00 9.99 27.96
CA ASN A 14 24.91 11.36 27.43
C ASN A 14 23.61 11.69 26.66
N CYS A 15 22.73 10.72 26.37
CA CYS A 15 21.50 10.96 25.60
C CYS A 15 20.25 10.61 26.41
N LYS A 16 19.55 11.64 26.94
CA LYS A 16 18.26 11.50 27.64
C LYS A 16 17.09 11.22 26.68
N ALA A 17 17.26 10.31 25.73
CA ALA A 17 16.24 9.88 24.79
C ALA A 17 16.03 8.38 24.93
N VAL A 18 14.82 7.97 25.31
CA VAL A 18 14.43 6.56 25.32
C VAL A 18 14.47 6.04 23.88
N ALA A 19 15.30 5.03 23.63
CA ALA A 19 15.34 4.36 22.34
C ALA A 19 13.99 3.68 22.08
N ASP A 20 13.47 3.82 20.85
CA ASP A 20 12.22 3.19 20.43
C ASP A 20 12.44 1.68 20.27
N GLU A 21 11.48 0.86 20.71
CA GLU A 21 11.62 -0.61 20.82
C GLU A 21 11.92 -1.27 19.45
N TYR A 22 11.45 -0.64 18.38
CA TYR A 22 11.69 -1.09 17.01
C TYR A 22 13.10 -0.77 16.46
N VAL A 23 13.96 -0.05 17.20
CA VAL A 23 15.35 0.26 16.80
C VAL A 23 16.20 -1.00 16.60
N GLU A 24 15.87 -2.09 17.27
CA GLU A 24 16.60 -3.38 17.16
C GLU A 24 15.76 -4.49 16.52
N CYS A 25 14.50 -4.20 16.16
CA CYS A 25 13.61 -5.20 15.57
C CYS A 25 13.90 -5.44 14.08
N GLU A 26 13.83 -6.69 13.65
CA GLU A 26 13.80 -7.04 12.23
C GLU A 26 12.56 -6.45 11.54
N ILE A 27 12.70 -6.12 10.25
CA ILE A 27 11.64 -5.51 9.42
C ILE A 27 10.35 -6.34 9.43
N MET A 28 10.44 -7.67 9.58
CA MET A 28 9.28 -8.55 9.68
C MET A 28 8.43 -8.28 10.93
N ILE A 29 9.05 -8.02 12.09
CA ILE A 29 8.34 -7.74 13.35
C ILE A 29 7.63 -6.38 13.26
N LEU A 30 8.30 -5.39 12.67
CA LEU A 30 7.69 -4.08 12.40
C LEU A 30 6.51 -4.20 11.41
N LEU A 31 6.61 -5.07 10.39
CA LEU A 31 5.50 -5.35 9.47
C LEU A 31 4.31 -6.01 10.19
N ILE A 32 4.55 -6.98 11.08
CA ILE A 32 3.50 -7.63 11.90
C ILE A 32 2.80 -6.60 12.80
N ASP A 33 3.54 -5.70 13.43
CA ASP A 33 2.94 -4.64 14.25
C ASP A 33 2.18 -3.58 13.41
N LEU A 34 2.54 -3.42 12.15
CA LEU A 34 1.78 -2.66 11.15
C LEU A 34 0.48 -3.39 10.73
N ILE A 35 0.52 -4.72 10.60
CA ILE A 35 -0.65 -5.60 10.37
C ILE A 35 -1.63 -5.52 11.55
N LEU A 36 -1.10 -5.51 12.77
CA LEU A 36 -1.87 -5.29 14.01
C LEU A 36 -2.33 -3.83 14.20
N HIS A 37 -2.15 -2.95 13.20
CA HIS A 37 -2.55 -1.54 13.22
C HIS A 37 -2.02 -0.75 14.43
N LYS A 38 -0.87 -1.14 15.00
CA LYS A 38 -0.30 -0.44 16.16
C LYS A 38 0.22 0.95 15.75
N PRO A 39 -0.27 2.05 16.36
CA PRO A 39 0.17 3.41 16.02
C PRO A 39 1.59 3.75 16.50
N LYS A 40 2.27 2.83 17.19
CA LYS A 40 3.71 2.94 17.51
C LYS A 40 4.55 2.57 16.29
N ALA A 41 4.30 1.41 15.66
CA ALA A 41 5.03 0.95 14.47
C ALA A 41 4.92 1.94 13.30
N TYR A 42 3.74 2.51 13.04
CA TYR A 42 3.59 3.59 12.05
C TYR A 42 4.47 4.82 12.35
N ARG A 43 4.58 5.23 13.62
CA ARG A 43 5.46 6.37 13.98
C ARG A 43 6.93 6.04 13.81
N HIS A 44 7.36 4.84 14.20
CA HIS A 44 8.73 4.40 13.95
C HIS A 44 9.06 4.38 12.45
N LEU A 45 8.18 3.78 11.64
CA LEU A 45 8.36 3.62 10.21
C LEU A 45 8.38 4.95 9.46
N LEU A 46 7.55 5.91 9.86
CA LEU A 46 7.45 7.23 9.20
C LEU A 46 8.56 8.21 9.63
N TYR A 47 8.99 8.19 10.90
CA TYR A 47 9.89 9.21 11.45
C TYR A 47 11.31 8.70 11.75
N ASN A 48 11.47 7.48 12.24
CA ASN A 48 12.77 6.96 12.70
C ASN A 48 13.50 6.15 11.62
N MET A 49 12.78 5.27 10.92
CA MET A 49 13.33 4.38 9.87
C MET A 49 14.02 5.13 8.70
N PRO A 50 13.45 6.22 8.12
CA PRO A 50 13.99 6.80 6.88
C PRO A 50 15.33 7.52 7.07
N ASN A 51 15.69 7.89 8.30
CA ASN A 51 16.87 8.67 8.63
C ASN A 51 18.11 7.82 8.91
N ARG A 52 17.95 6.51 9.21
CA ARG A 52 19.04 5.62 9.60
C ARG A 52 19.70 4.94 8.41
N ASP A 53 18.90 4.34 7.52
CA ASP A 53 19.37 3.50 6.41
C ASP A 53 18.73 3.90 5.07
N SER A 54 18.78 5.20 4.75
CA SER A 54 18.01 5.81 3.65
C SER A 54 18.22 5.15 2.27
N VAL A 55 19.41 4.58 1.99
CA VAL A 55 19.72 3.96 0.69
C VAL A 55 19.09 2.57 0.55
N SER A 56 19.28 1.68 1.53
CA SER A 56 18.72 0.33 1.51
C SER A 56 17.20 0.37 1.65
N PHE A 57 16.68 1.26 2.49
CA PHE A 57 15.24 1.50 2.67
C PHE A 57 14.58 2.01 1.38
N LYS A 58 15.20 2.97 0.67
CA LYS A 58 14.72 3.42 -0.65
C LYS A 58 14.74 2.31 -1.70
N GLY A 59 15.76 1.45 -1.67
CA GLY A 59 15.83 0.26 -2.52
C GLY A 59 14.72 -0.76 -2.22
N LEU A 60 14.43 -1.02 -0.94
CA LEU A 60 13.35 -1.91 -0.50
C LEU A 60 11.98 -1.35 -0.88
N LEU A 61 11.75 -0.06 -0.68
CA LEU A 61 10.52 0.64 -1.09
C LEU A 61 10.26 0.50 -2.59
N TRP A 62 11.27 0.77 -3.43
CA TRP A 62 11.12 0.67 -4.89
C TRP A 62 10.80 -0.77 -5.33
N LYS A 63 11.48 -1.77 -4.74
CA LYS A 63 11.16 -3.19 -4.95
C LYS A 63 9.73 -3.54 -4.52
N SER A 64 9.28 -3.02 -3.37
CA SER A 64 7.92 -3.24 -2.86
C SER A 64 6.86 -2.62 -3.78
N THR A 65 7.07 -1.39 -4.24
CA THR A 65 6.18 -0.73 -5.21
C THR A 65 6.05 -1.55 -6.50
N PHE A 66 7.18 -2.05 -7.02
CA PHE A 66 7.17 -2.93 -8.20
C PHE A 66 6.42 -4.24 -7.92
N GLY A 67 6.60 -4.85 -6.75
CA GLY A 67 5.82 -6.02 -6.32
C GLY A 67 4.32 -5.77 -6.26
N PHE A 68 3.88 -4.64 -5.71
CA PHE A 68 2.45 -4.28 -5.67
C PHE A 68 1.86 -4.01 -7.06
N LEU A 69 2.63 -3.44 -7.98
CA LEU A 69 2.22 -3.26 -9.37
C LEU A 69 2.06 -4.62 -10.10
N LEU A 70 2.96 -5.58 -9.85
CA LEU A 70 2.82 -6.94 -10.37
C LEU A 70 1.60 -7.67 -9.81
N LEU A 71 1.30 -7.50 -8.52
CA LEU A 71 0.11 -8.10 -7.89
C LEU A 71 -1.19 -7.50 -8.42
N ASP A 72 -1.25 -6.19 -8.67
CA ASP A 72 -2.39 -5.55 -9.33
C ASP A 72 -2.55 -6.01 -10.79
N ALA A 73 -1.44 -6.14 -11.55
CA ALA A 73 -1.47 -6.68 -12.92
C ALA A 73 -1.96 -8.13 -12.95
N TYR A 74 -1.54 -8.95 -11.98
CA TYR A 74 -2.06 -10.30 -11.79
C TYR A 74 -3.56 -10.30 -11.46
N MET A 75 -4.02 -9.42 -10.57
CA MET A 75 -5.45 -9.31 -10.23
C MET A 75 -6.31 -9.02 -11.47
N ILE A 76 -5.89 -8.06 -12.31
CA ILE A 76 -6.57 -7.76 -13.59
C ILE A 76 -6.53 -8.97 -14.53
N LEU A 77 -5.42 -9.69 -14.61
CA LEU A 77 -5.30 -10.90 -15.41
C LEU A 77 -6.27 -12.01 -14.95
N VAL A 78 -6.41 -12.22 -13.64
CA VAL A 78 -7.36 -13.19 -13.05
C VAL A 78 -8.80 -12.80 -13.34
N LEU A 79 -9.15 -11.53 -13.13
CA LEU A 79 -10.49 -11.01 -13.43
C LEU A 79 -10.84 -11.18 -14.91
N LYS A 80 -9.93 -10.80 -15.82
CA LYS A 80 -10.16 -10.93 -17.28
C LYS A 80 -10.13 -12.38 -17.77
N ARG A 81 -9.37 -13.29 -17.13
CA ARG A 81 -9.35 -14.72 -17.46
C ARG A 81 -10.70 -15.43 -17.26
N SER A 82 -11.60 -14.87 -16.45
CA SER A 82 -12.95 -15.41 -16.27
C SER A 82 -13.98 -14.94 -17.31
N GLY A 83 -13.69 -13.87 -18.05
CA GLY A 83 -14.61 -13.26 -19.03
C GLY A 83 -14.35 -13.64 -20.48
N GLU A 84 -13.14 -14.11 -20.81
CA GLU A 84 -12.76 -14.48 -22.18
C GLU A 84 -12.25 -15.93 -22.21
N GLU A 85 -12.91 -16.79 -23.01
CA GLU A 85 -12.31 -18.07 -23.42
C GLU A 85 -10.95 -17.80 -24.05
N TRP A 86 -9.94 -18.57 -23.67
CA TRP A 86 -8.60 -18.45 -24.22
C TRP A 86 -8.58 -18.97 -25.66
N SER A 87 -8.98 -18.12 -26.61
CA SER A 87 -8.79 -18.35 -28.04
C SER A 87 -7.28 -18.47 -28.30
N LEU A 88 -6.80 -19.70 -28.34
CA LEU A 88 -5.38 -20.07 -28.26
C LEU A 88 -4.68 -19.87 -29.61
N TYR A 89 -4.67 -18.62 -30.08
CA TYR A 89 -3.94 -18.19 -31.26
C TYR A 89 -3.70 -16.67 -31.24
N THR A 90 -2.43 -16.27 -31.16
CA THR A 90 -1.76 -15.28 -32.04
C THR A 90 -0.39 -14.87 -31.48
N ASN A 91 0.55 -14.67 -32.39
CA ASN A 91 1.87 -14.02 -32.32
C ASN A 91 2.31 -13.38 -30.99
N PHE A 92 3.58 -13.62 -30.61
CA PHE A 92 4.29 -12.99 -29.48
C PHE A 92 4.10 -11.45 -29.37
N SER A 93 3.95 -10.75 -30.50
CA SER A 93 3.64 -9.31 -30.56
C SER A 93 2.30 -8.95 -29.88
N SER A 94 1.23 -9.74 -30.09
CA SER A 94 -0.07 -9.48 -29.45
C SER A 94 -0.04 -9.76 -27.94
N LEU A 95 0.75 -10.73 -27.49
CA LEU A 95 1.01 -10.98 -26.06
C LEU A 95 1.79 -9.84 -25.41
N LEU A 96 2.83 -9.32 -26.07
CA LEU A 96 3.57 -8.12 -25.63
C LEU A 96 2.65 -6.90 -25.52
N TRP A 97 1.81 -6.66 -26.53
CA TRP A 97 0.82 -5.58 -26.51
C TRP A 97 -0.19 -5.72 -25.38
N ARG A 98 -0.76 -6.92 -25.20
CA ARG A 98 -1.74 -7.21 -24.12
C ARG A 98 -1.12 -7.07 -22.73
N CYS A 99 0.12 -7.51 -22.54
CA CYS A 99 0.89 -7.31 -21.31
C CYS A 99 1.18 -5.82 -21.06
N GLY A 100 1.63 -5.11 -22.10
CA GLY A 100 1.87 -3.66 -22.05
C GLY A 100 0.62 -2.86 -21.68
N LYS A 101 -0.56 -3.21 -22.25
CA LYS A 101 -1.84 -2.61 -21.87
C LYS A 101 -2.17 -2.85 -20.40
N ILE A 102 -2.11 -4.10 -19.92
CA ILE A 102 -2.40 -4.41 -18.51
C ILE A 102 -1.48 -3.61 -17.57
N LEU A 103 -0.18 -3.52 -17.88
CA LEU A 103 0.76 -2.72 -17.09
C LEU A 103 0.38 -1.23 -17.11
N MET A 104 0.08 -0.65 -18.27
CA MET A 104 -0.35 0.75 -18.39
C MET A 104 -1.63 1.03 -17.60
N ASP A 105 -2.65 0.19 -17.74
CA ASP A 105 -3.93 0.31 -17.03
C ASP A 105 -3.68 0.32 -15.50
N VAL A 106 -2.84 -0.60 -14.99
CA VAL A 106 -2.43 -0.67 -13.55
C VAL A 106 -1.66 0.58 -13.10
N PHE A 107 -0.71 1.06 -13.91
CA PHE A 107 0.07 2.25 -13.58
C PHE A 107 -0.84 3.48 -13.48
N ILE A 108 -1.77 3.64 -14.42
CA ILE A 108 -2.69 4.78 -14.45
C ILE A 108 -3.69 4.71 -13.28
N GLY A 109 -4.33 3.56 -13.05
CA GLY A 109 -5.28 3.40 -11.93
C GLY A 109 -4.65 3.69 -10.57
N ASN A 110 -3.42 3.22 -10.33
CA ASN A 110 -2.68 3.52 -9.10
C ASN A 110 -2.16 4.97 -9.02
N PHE A 111 -1.79 5.58 -10.15
CA PHE A 111 -1.45 7.00 -10.19
C PHE A 111 -2.66 7.88 -9.84
N MET A 112 -3.84 7.58 -10.41
CA MET A 112 -5.10 8.27 -10.10
C MET A 112 -5.51 8.13 -8.63
N PHE A 113 -5.32 6.95 -8.04
CA PHE A 113 -5.52 6.71 -6.60
C PHE A 113 -4.59 7.57 -5.73
N LEU A 114 -3.31 7.69 -6.08
CA LEU A 114 -2.38 8.56 -5.35
C LEU A 114 -2.69 10.05 -5.56
N CYS A 115 -3.01 10.47 -6.78
CA CYS A 115 -3.40 11.84 -7.10
C CYS A 115 -4.66 12.28 -6.35
N THR A 116 -5.69 11.43 -6.28
CA THR A 116 -6.92 11.75 -5.53
C THR A 116 -6.66 11.91 -4.04
N ILE A 117 -5.86 11.04 -3.40
CA ILE A 117 -5.52 11.23 -1.97
C ILE A 117 -4.66 12.48 -1.76
N LEU A 118 -3.72 12.80 -2.65
CA LEU A 118 -2.91 14.03 -2.57
C LEU A 118 -3.74 15.31 -2.73
N LEU A 119 -4.70 15.32 -3.67
CA LEU A 119 -5.63 16.43 -3.87
C LEU A 119 -6.61 16.56 -2.69
N ALA A 120 -7.20 15.45 -2.26
CA ALA A 120 -8.09 15.41 -1.10
C ALA A 120 -7.38 15.84 0.19
N LYS A 121 -6.08 15.52 0.35
CA LYS A 121 -5.26 16.05 1.45
C LYS A 121 -5.17 17.57 1.39
N ARG A 122 -4.85 18.15 0.23
CA ARG A 122 -4.80 19.62 0.04
C ARG A 122 -6.14 20.31 0.27
N ILE A 123 -7.26 19.68 -0.09
CA ILE A 123 -8.59 20.32 -0.06
C ILE A 123 -9.31 20.11 1.29
N LEU A 124 -9.22 18.91 1.88
CA LEU A 124 -10.06 18.49 3.01
C LEU A 124 -9.30 18.32 4.34
N LEU A 125 -7.97 18.16 4.29
CA LEU A 125 -7.14 17.83 5.45
C LEU A 125 -6.13 18.94 5.82
N ASP A 126 -5.90 19.93 4.94
CA ASP A 126 -4.92 21.01 5.13
C ASP A 126 -5.32 22.04 6.22
N THR A 127 -6.54 21.93 6.76
CA THR A 127 -7.01 22.69 7.94
C THR A 127 -6.09 22.54 9.17
N SER A 128 -5.27 21.48 9.24
CA SER A 128 -4.44 21.19 10.40
C SER A 128 -3.08 21.91 10.44
N GLY A 129 -2.70 22.68 9.41
CA GLY A 129 -1.50 23.53 9.41
C GLY A 129 -0.13 22.83 9.55
N ARG A 130 -0.10 21.49 9.58
CA ARG A 130 1.12 20.70 9.79
C ARG A 130 1.68 20.22 8.45
N VAL A 131 2.92 20.62 8.13
CA VAL A 131 3.63 20.25 6.89
C VAL A 131 4.08 18.77 6.93
N SER A 132 3.11 17.85 6.92
CA SER A 132 3.34 16.45 6.54
C SER A 132 3.84 16.43 5.10
N ARG A 133 5.11 16.03 4.89
CA ARG A 133 5.72 16.07 3.56
C ARG A 133 5.03 15.05 2.68
N TYR A 134 4.87 15.36 1.39
CA TYR A 134 4.26 14.44 0.42
C TYR A 134 4.91 13.05 0.43
N LYS A 135 6.22 12.98 0.71
CA LYS A 135 6.98 11.74 0.87
C LYS A 135 6.43 10.85 1.98
N ASP A 136 6.12 11.43 3.13
CA ASP A 136 5.68 10.74 4.33
C ASP A 136 4.29 10.12 4.09
N LEU A 137 3.40 10.83 3.38
CA LEU A 137 2.07 10.36 2.96
C LEU A 137 2.13 9.28 1.87
N VAL A 138 2.93 9.46 0.82
CA VAL A 138 3.09 8.44 -0.23
C VAL A 138 3.68 7.15 0.37
N LEU A 139 4.65 7.27 1.28
CA LEU A 139 5.23 6.14 1.99
C LEU A 139 4.21 5.44 2.90
N ALA A 140 3.38 6.20 3.62
CA ALA A 140 2.29 5.65 4.43
C ALA A 140 1.33 4.78 3.59
N ILE A 141 0.91 5.27 2.42
CA ILE A 141 -0.01 4.57 1.49
C ILE A 141 0.65 3.32 0.87
N LEU A 142 1.92 3.42 0.47
CA LEU A 142 2.67 2.29 -0.07
C LEU A 142 2.78 1.18 0.97
N PHE A 143 3.06 1.51 2.23
CA PHE A 143 3.09 0.51 3.29
C PHE A 143 1.70 -0.05 3.60
N SER A 144 0.65 0.76 3.80
CA SER A 144 -0.70 0.23 4.09
C SER A 144 -1.29 -0.65 2.97
N SER A 145 -0.73 -0.58 1.76
CA SER A 145 -1.07 -1.49 0.67
C SER A 145 -0.47 -2.91 0.78
N TYR A 146 0.27 -3.25 1.86
CA TYR A 146 0.87 -4.59 2.03
C TYR A 146 -0.14 -5.74 1.97
N PHE A 147 -1.42 -5.50 2.31
CA PHE A 147 -2.46 -6.53 2.27
C PHE A 147 -2.63 -7.16 0.87
N LYS A 148 -2.18 -6.50 -0.21
CA LYS A 148 -2.11 -7.09 -1.55
C LYS A 148 -1.25 -8.37 -1.63
N ILE A 149 -0.33 -8.59 -0.69
CA ILE A 149 0.47 -9.83 -0.59
C ILE A 149 -0.44 -11.07 -0.39
N PHE A 150 -1.64 -10.91 0.17
CA PHE A 150 -2.62 -12.01 0.26
C PHE A 150 -3.20 -12.45 -1.09
N LEU A 151 -2.87 -11.77 -2.20
CA LEU A 151 -3.12 -12.26 -3.56
C LEU A 151 -2.13 -13.36 -3.98
N ILE A 152 -0.99 -13.54 -3.30
CA ILE A 152 -0.03 -14.62 -3.61
C ILE A 152 -0.63 -16.01 -3.34
N PRO A 153 -1.30 -16.28 -2.19
CA PRO A 153 -2.11 -17.49 -2.02
C PRO A 153 -3.11 -17.76 -3.15
N MET A 154 -3.72 -16.72 -3.75
CA MET A 154 -4.63 -16.85 -4.89
C MET A 154 -3.94 -17.32 -6.19
N MET A 155 -2.60 -17.28 -6.26
CA MET A 155 -1.82 -17.85 -7.38
C MET A 155 -1.63 -19.37 -7.24
N VAL A 156 -1.69 -19.88 -6.01
CA VAL A 156 -1.40 -21.29 -5.68
C VAL A 156 -2.68 -22.08 -5.42
N TRP A 157 -3.70 -21.44 -4.85
CA TRP A 157 -5.00 -22.03 -4.53
C TRP A 157 -6.14 -21.37 -5.27
N GLU A 158 -7.07 -22.20 -5.76
CA GLU A 158 -8.33 -21.75 -6.33
C GLU A 158 -9.27 -21.24 -5.23
N PHE A 159 -9.38 -19.92 -5.12
CA PHE A 159 -10.28 -19.24 -4.21
C PHE A 159 -11.34 -18.44 -4.98
N PRO A 160 -12.56 -18.28 -4.43
CA PRO A 160 -13.61 -17.49 -5.07
C PRO A 160 -13.25 -15.99 -5.11
N PHE A 161 -13.80 -15.26 -6.09
CA PHE A 161 -13.61 -13.82 -6.26
C PHE A 161 -13.95 -12.98 -5.01
N SER A 162 -14.79 -13.49 -4.12
CA SER A 162 -15.09 -12.86 -2.82
C SER A 162 -13.84 -12.61 -1.96
N VAL A 163 -12.77 -13.42 -2.10
CA VAL A 163 -11.52 -13.22 -1.37
C VAL A 163 -10.78 -11.96 -1.85
N ILE A 164 -10.86 -11.63 -3.15
CA ILE A 164 -10.30 -10.38 -3.69
C ILE A 164 -10.99 -9.17 -3.05
N PHE A 165 -12.33 -9.17 -3.01
CA PHE A 165 -13.11 -8.12 -2.35
C PHE A 165 -12.78 -7.97 -0.85
N ILE A 166 -12.56 -9.09 -0.13
CA ILE A 166 -12.12 -9.06 1.27
C ILE A 166 -10.74 -8.40 1.40
N ILE A 167 -9.78 -8.74 0.52
CA ILE A 167 -8.45 -8.12 0.50
C ILE A 167 -8.55 -6.62 0.21
N ASP A 168 -9.38 -6.19 -0.74
CA ASP A 168 -9.61 -4.78 -1.05
C ASP A 168 -10.18 -3.99 0.13
N VAL A 169 -11.13 -4.56 0.88
CA VAL A 169 -11.66 -3.97 2.12
C VAL A 169 -10.57 -3.85 3.19
N PHE A 170 -9.70 -4.86 3.35
CA PHE A 170 -8.56 -4.76 4.26
C PHE A 170 -7.57 -3.68 3.83
N VAL A 171 -7.19 -3.60 2.54
CA VAL A 171 -6.34 -2.53 1.99
C VAL A 171 -6.96 -1.15 2.24
N LEU A 172 -8.27 -0.98 2.01
CA LEU A 172 -8.99 0.27 2.24
C LEU A 172 -8.98 0.67 3.73
N SER A 173 -9.19 -0.28 4.64
CA SER A 173 -9.13 -0.05 6.09
C SER A 173 -7.74 0.38 6.55
N SER A 174 -6.69 -0.28 6.04
CA SER A 174 -5.29 0.03 6.35
C SER A 174 -4.90 1.42 5.84
N ASN A 175 -5.27 1.74 4.58
CA ASN A 175 -5.07 3.05 3.99
C ASN A 175 -5.74 4.17 4.81
N THR A 176 -6.94 3.90 5.34
CA THR A 176 -7.68 4.84 6.21
C THR A 176 -6.93 5.10 7.52
N VAL A 177 -6.43 4.05 8.18
CA VAL A 177 -5.66 4.19 9.44
C VAL A 177 -4.32 4.88 9.20
N ALA A 178 -3.61 4.52 8.12
CA ALA A 178 -2.37 5.18 7.74
C ALA A 178 -2.59 6.68 7.47
N LEU A 179 -3.62 7.05 6.70
CA LEU A 179 -3.96 8.44 6.43
C LEU A 179 -4.32 9.20 7.72
N LYS A 180 -5.04 8.57 8.66
CA LYS A 180 -5.33 9.14 9.98
C LYS A 180 -4.05 9.40 10.78
N VAL A 181 -3.11 8.46 10.81
CA VAL A 181 -1.84 8.63 11.54
C VAL A 181 -0.95 9.71 10.91
N THR A 182 -0.91 9.80 9.58
CA THR A 182 -0.08 10.78 8.87
C THR A 182 -0.66 12.21 8.83
N THR A 183 -1.98 12.36 8.99
CA THR A 183 -2.66 13.66 8.92
C THR A 183 -3.26 14.13 10.24
N GLU A 184 -3.32 13.27 11.26
CA GLU A 184 -3.90 13.52 12.60
C GLU A 184 -5.36 14.03 12.56
N THR A 185 -6.07 13.79 11.46
CA THR A 185 -7.46 14.26 11.24
C THR A 185 -8.53 13.29 11.75
N ALA A 186 -9.78 13.77 11.76
CA ALA A 186 -10.93 12.97 12.16
C ALA A 186 -11.17 11.77 11.22
N MET A 187 -11.48 10.61 11.81
CA MET A 187 -11.60 9.32 11.12
C MET A 187 -12.58 9.34 9.94
N ASN A 188 -13.70 10.06 10.09
CA ASN A 188 -14.72 10.21 9.04
C ASN A 188 -14.17 10.89 7.77
N ARG A 189 -13.28 11.88 7.91
CA ARG A 189 -12.61 12.52 6.76
C ARG A 189 -11.67 11.53 6.07
N CYS A 190 -10.88 10.78 6.83
CA CYS A 190 -9.98 9.76 6.27
C CYS A 190 -10.76 8.67 5.49
N ILE A 191 -11.87 8.17 6.06
CA ILE A 191 -12.75 7.19 5.39
C ILE A 191 -13.27 7.78 4.07
N GLY A 192 -13.79 9.00 4.09
CA GLY A 192 -14.31 9.67 2.88
C GLY A 192 -13.25 9.84 1.79
N VAL A 193 -12.03 10.26 2.16
CA VAL A 193 -10.91 10.39 1.22
C VAL A 193 -10.53 9.03 0.62
N CYS A 194 -10.31 8.00 1.45
CA CYS A 194 -9.92 6.68 0.96
C CYS A 194 -11.02 6.03 0.09
N PHE A 195 -12.29 6.18 0.46
CA PHE A 195 -13.42 5.70 -0.34
C PHE A 195 -13.52 6.42 -1.69
N SER A 196 -13.43 7.76 -1.70
CA SER A 196 -13.44 8.53 -2.96
C SER A 196 -12.28 8.19 -3.89
N ALA A 197 -11.08 7.93 -3.35
CA ALA A 197 -9.92 7.53 -4.13
C ALA A 197 -10.13 6.14 -4.76
N TYR A 198 -10.73 5.20 -4.03
CA TYR A 198 -11.07 3.87 -4.53
C TYR A 198 -12.14 3.93 -5.62
N VAL A 199 -13.19 4.75 -5.43
CA VAL A 199 -14.24 5.00 -6.44
C VAL A 199 -13.65 5.59 -7.72
N VAL A 200 -12.74 6.57 -7.64
CA VAL A 200 -12.07 7.13 -8.81
C VAL A 200 -11.17 6.11 -9.50
N LYS A 201 -10.45 5.25 -8.75
CA LYS A 201 -9.68 4.14 -9.34
C LYS A 201 -10.60 3.19 -10.13
N PHE A 202 -11.71 2.75 -9.52
CA PHE A 202 -12.68 1.87 -10.17
C PHE A 202 -13.27 2.48 -11.45
N PHE A 203 -13.62 3.78 -11.44
CA PHE A 203 -14.08 4.47 -12.66
C PHE A 203 -12.99 4.60 -13.72
N ALA A 204 -11.73 4.85 -13.33
CA ALA A 204 -10.62 4.85 -14.28
C ALA A 204 -10.49 3.47 -14.95
N ASP A 205 -10.46 2.40 -14.16
CA ASP A 205 -10.34 1.02 -14.64
C ASP A 205 -11.50 0.66 -15.61
N GLN A 206 -12.73 1.10 -15.35
CA GLN A 206 -13.86 0.95 -16.29
C GLN A 206 -13.72 1.76 -17.57
N VAL A 207 -13.29 3.03 -17.49
CA VAL A 207 -13.12 3.90 -18.67
C VAL A 207 -12.03 3.35 -19.60
N PHE A 208 -10.93 2.82 -19.06
CA PHE A 208 -9.85 2.20 -19.86
C PHE A 208 -10.21 0.83 -20.48
N ASP A 209 -11.30 0.20 -20.03
CA ASP A 209 -11.88 -0.97 -20.70
C ASP A 209 -12.86 -0.59 -21.81
N VAL A 210 -13.53 0.57 -21.72
CA VAL A 210 -14.52 1.05 -22.70
C VAL A 210 -13.90 1.84 -23.87
N HIS A 211 -12.75 2.50 -23.68
CA HIS A 211 -12.23 3.48 -24.66
C HIS A 211 -11.12 3.01 -25.63
N LEU A 212 -10.80 1.72 -25.70
CA LEU A 212 -9.89 1.18 -26.73
C LEU A 212 -10.61 0.13 -27.57
N PRO A 213 -10.77 0.34 -28.90
CA PRO A 213 -11.38 -0.65 -29.77
C PRO A 213 -10.60 -1.97 -29.75
N ARG A 214 -11.33 -3.08 -29.88
CA ARG A 214 -10.73 -4.35 -30.29
C ARG A 214 -10.19 -4.19 -31.71
N PHE A 215 -8.86 -4.08 -31.84
CA PHE A 215 -8.10 -4.17 -33.07
C PHE A 215 -7.32 -5.49 -33.07
#